data_AF-A0A7C0Z2N1-F1
#
_entry.id   AF-A0A7C0Z2N1-F1
#
_cell.length_a   1.000
_cell.length_b   1.000
_cell.length_c   1.000
_cell.angle_alpha   90.00
_cell.angle_beta   90.00
_cell.angle_gamma   90.00
#
_symmetry.space_group_name_H-M   'P 1'
#
loop_
_entity.id
_entity.type
_entity.pdbx_description
1 polymer ?
#
loop_
_entity_poly.entity_id
_entity_poly.type
_entity_poly.pdbx_seq_one_letter_code
_entity_poly.pdbx_strand_id
1 'polypeptide(L)'
;MLTDPIADMFARIRNALTAGHETVEMPSSKMKVAIAKVLKREGYISNYRVLGDEKKPILKIVLKYEPDGKPLIKEIKRVSKPGLRRYVGYRDLPRRFHGMGIHILSTPKGIIT
;
A
#
# COMPACT_ATOMS: atom_id res chain seq x y z
N MET A 1 16.45 -10.71 -9.44
CA MET A 1 15.10 -10.64 -10.04
C MET A 1 14.11 -10.14 -8.99
N LEU A 2 13.30 -9.12 -9.31
CA LEU A 2 12.21 -8.66 -8.42
C LEU A 2 10.98 -9.56 -8.62
N THR A 3 10.64 -10.39 -7.63
CA THR A 3 9.59 -11.42 -7.75
C THR A 3 8.21 -10.95 -7.30
N ASP A 4 8.12 -10.00 -6.36
CA ASP A 4 6.84 -9.41 -5.91
C ASP A 4 6.95 -7.87 -5.79
N PRO A 5 6.53 -7.11 -6.81
CA PRO A 5 6.57 -5.64 -6.81
C PRO A 5 5.68 -4.99 -5.74
N ILE A 6 4.64 -5.68 -5.26
CA ILE A 6 3.73 -5.16 -4.22
C ILE A 6 4.36 -5.35 -2.85
N ALA A 7 4.97 -6.51 -2.60
CA ALA A 7 5.73 -6.73 -1.38
C ALA A 7 6.89 -5.73 -1.25
N ASP A 8 7.60 -5.44 -2.35
CA ASP A 8 8.63 -4.39 -2.40
C ASP A 8 8.07 -3.01 -2.03
N MET A 9 6.92 -2.61 -2.60
CA MET A 9 6.24 -1.35 -2.22
C MET A 9 5.95 -1.29 -0.71
N PHE A 10 5.40 -2.36 -0.14
CA PHE A 10 5.07 -2.40 1.29
C PHE A 10 6.31 -2.38 2.19
N ALA A 11 7.38 -3.07 1.78
CA ALA A 11 8.65 -3.04 2.49
C ALA A 11 9.26 -1.63 2.48
N ARG A 12 9.28 -0.95 1.32
CA ARG A 12 9.78 0.44 1.22
C ARG A 12 9.00 1.41 2.10
N ILE A 13 7.66 1.32 2.08
CA ILE A 13 6.80 2.15 2.94
C ILE A 13 7.14 1.89 4.41
N ARG A 14 7.22 0.62 4.83
CA ARG A 14 7.56 0.27 6.21
C ARG A 14 8.92 0.81 6.63
N ASN A 15 9.94 0.60 5.81
CA ASN A 15 11.30 1.05 6.11
C ASN A 15 11.36 2.57 6.23
N ALA A 16 10.65 3.30 5.36
CA ALA A 16 10.60 4.75 5.41
C ALA A 16 9.85 5.29 6.63
N LEU A 17 8.77 4.62 7.06
CA LEU A 17 8.07 4.95 8.30
C LEU A 17 8.97 4.73 9.52
N THR A 18 9.73 3.63 9.57
CA THR A 18 10.68 3.36 10.65
C THR A 18 11.84 4.37 10.66
N ALA A 19 12.30 4.81 9.48
CA ALA A 19 13.35 5.80 9.34
C ALA A 19 12.87 7.26 9.52
N GLY A 20 11.57 7.49 9.70
CA GLY A 20 10.99 8.83 9.87
C GLY A 20 11.02 9.69 8.60
N HIS A 21 11.07 9.07 7.40
CA HIS A 21 11.06 9.82 6.14
C HIS A 21 9.68 10.38 5.83
N GLU A 22 9.61 11.60 5.31
CA GLU A 22 8.34 12.20 4.89
C GLU A 22 7.79 11.60 3.59
N THR A 23 8.68 11.14 2.71
CA THR A 23 8.29 10.63 1.39
C THR A 23 9.01 9.35 1.02
N VAL A 24 8.39 8.56 0.14
CA VAL A 24 8.96 7.35 -0.46
C VAL A 24 8.78 7.37 -1.96
N GLU A 25 9.83 6.96 -2.67
CA GLU A 25 9.83 6.88 -4.13
C GLU A 25 10.10 5.44 -4.60
N MET A 26 9.39 5.04 -5.65
CA MET A 26 9.53 3.71 -6.24
C MET A 26 9.05 3.70 -7.71
N PRO A 27 9.43 2.70 -8.51
CA PRO A 27 8.85 2.52 -9.84
C PRO A 27 7.33 2.36 -9.77
N SER A 28 6.63 3.14 -10.59
CA SER A 28 5.17 3.15 -10.66
C SER A 28 4.64 1.95 -11.44
N SER A 29 3.45 1.50 -11.06
CA SER A 29 2.65 0.56 -11.84
C SER A 29 1.18 0.83 -11.60
N LYS A 30 0.30 0.45 -12.53
CA LYS A 30 -1.16 0.63 -12.37
C LYS A 30 -1.67 0.08 -11.04
N MET A 31 -1.16 -1.09 -10.62
CA MET A 31 -1.52 -1.72 -9.36
C MET A 31 -1.01 -0.93 -8.14
N LYS A 32 0.24 -0.45 -8.16
CA LYS A 32 0.80 0.36 -7.06
C LYS A 32 0.06 1.68 -6.89
N VAL A 33 -0.28 2.33 -8.00
CA VAL A 33 -1.08 3.56 -8.01
C VAL A 33 -2.47 3.32 -7.45
N ALA A 34 -3.14 2.23 -7.83
CA ALA A 34 -4.46 1.90 -7.31
C ALA A 34 -4.42 1.59 -5.80
N ILE A 35 -3.38 0.92 -5.30
CA ILE A 35 -3.17 0.72 -3.87
C ILE A 35 -2.93 2.07 -3.16
N ALA A 36 -2.08 2.94 -3.70
CA ALA A 36 -1.84 4.27 -3.14
C ALA A 36 -3.12 5.13 -3.09
N LYS A 37 -3.97 5.02 -4.12
CA LYS A 37 -5.29 5.67 -4.16
C LYS A 37 -6.18 5.22 -3.00
N VAL A 38 -6.21 3.92 -2.74
CA VAL A 38 -6.95 3.36 -1.59
C VAL A 38 -6.37 3.87 -0.27
N LEU A 39 -5.05 3.77 -0.07
CA LEU A 39 -4.40 4.24 1.15
C LEU A 39 -4.66 5.73 1.42
N LYS A 40 -4.73 6.55 0.37
CA LYS A 40 -5.06 7.98 0.49
C LYS A 40 -6.52 8.17 0.89
N ARG A 41 -7.45 7.45 0.24
CA ARG A 41 -8.89 7.56 0.52
C ARG A 41 -9.21 7.19 1.98
N GLU A 42 -8.58 6.14 2.49
CA GLU A 42 -8.74 5.70 3.88
C GLU A 42 -7.92 6.53 4.88
N GLY A 43 -7.16 7.54 4.40
CA GLY A 43 -6.45 8.49 5.25
C GLY A 43 -5.12 8.02 5.82
N TYR A 44 -4.60 6.85 5.39
CA TYR A 44 -3.33 6.28 5.87
C TYR A 44 -2.08 7.00 5.32
N ILE A 45 -2.19 7.62 4.15
CA ILE A 45 -1.13 8.45 3.56
C ILE A 45 -1.68 9.86 3.29
N SER A 46 -0.81 10.86 3.32
CA SER A 46 -1.20 12.25 3.07
C SER A 46 -1.52 12.47 1.58
N ASN A 47 -0.63 12.01 0.70
CA ASN A 47 -0.84 12.14 -0.75
C ASN A 47 0.04 11.16 -1.53
N TYR A 48 -0.21 11.04 -2.83
CA TYR A 48 0.72 10.40 -3.76
C TYR A 48 0.76 11.19 -5.08
N ARG A 49 1.88 11.10 -5.80
CA ARG A 49 2.07 11.67 -7.13
C ARG A 49 2.79 10.68 -8.03
N VAL A 50 2.43 10.66 -9.30
CA VAL A 50 3.20 9.96 -10.33
C VAL A 50 4.06 10.99 -11.05
N LEU A 51 5.36 10.77 -11.07
CA LEU A 51 6.38 11.66 -11.62
C LEU A 51 7.10 10.96 -12.79
N GLY A 52 7.66 11.74 -13.71
CA GLY A 52 8.47 11.24 -14.83
C GLY A 52 7.69 10.91 -16.10
N ASP A 53 8.43 10.60 -17.17
CA ASP A 53 7.90 10.29 -18.50
C ASP A 53 7.24 8.90 -18.57
N GLU A 54 6.39 8.69 -19.58
CA GLU A 54 5.64 7.44 -19.80
C GLU A 54 6.51 6.17 -19.79
N LYS A 55 7.80 6.28 -20.15
CA LYS A 55 8.73 5.15 -20.20
C LYS A 55 9.20 4.67 -18.82
N LYS A 56 9.32 5.56 -17.82
CA LYS A 56 9.81 5.23 -16.47
C LYS A 56 9.08 6.04 -15.40
N PRO A 57 7.77 5.80 -15.21
CA PRO A 57 7.00 6.53 -14.22
C PRO A 57 7.45 6.14 -12.80
N ILE A 58 7.59 7.13 -11.93
CA ILE A 58 7.96 7.01 -10.51
C ILE A 58 6.72 7.36 -9.67
N LEU A 59 6.41 6.51 -8.70
CA LEU A 59 5.38 6.77 -7.70
C LEU A 59 6.04 7.36 -6.45
N LYS A 60 5.71 8.61 -6.15
CA LYS A 60 6.08 9.30 -4.91
C LYS A 60 4.91 9.28 -3.95
N ILE A 61 5.11 8.76 -2.74
CA ILE A 61 4.10 8.69 -1.68
C ILE A 61 4.54 9.62 -0.55
N VAL A 62 3.63 10.46 -0.09
CA VAL A 62 3.82 11.31 1.09
C VAL A 62 3.21 10.60 2.29
N LEU A 63 4.07 10.22 3.22
CA LEU A 63 3.69 9.48 4.42
C LEU A 63 3.02 10.41 5.43
N LYS A 64 2.24 9.83 6.33
CA LYS A 64 1.50 10.56 7.35
C LYS A 64 1.90 10.06 8.73
N TYR A 65 2.11 10.99 9.64
CA TYR A 65 2.49 10.77 11.02
C TYR A 65 1.44 11.40 11.93
N GLU A 66 1.30 10.85 13.14
CA GLU A 66 0.54 11.44 14.23
C GLU A 66 1.25 12.69 14.77
N PRO A 67 0.56 13.59 15.50
CA PRO A 67 1.18 14.77 16.11
C PRO A 67 2.37 14.44 17.01
N ASP A 68 2.34 13.27 17.66
CA ASP A 68 3.41 12.75 18.52
C ASP A 68 4.60 12.17 17.73
N GLY A 69 4.62 12.30 16.40
CA GLY A 69 5.67 11.77 15.51
C GLY A 69 5.56 10.28 15.21
N LYS A 70 4.53 9.59 15.73
CA LYS A 70 4.32 8.16 15.48
C LYS A 70 3.81 7.89 14.06
N PRO A 71 4.27 6.84 13.37
CA PRO A 71 3.72 6.44 12.08
C PRO A 71 2.23 6.10 12.18
N LEU A 72 1.40 6.68 11.30
CA LEU A 72 -0.04 6.36 11.26
C LEU A 72 -0.29 4.91 10.84
N ILE A 73 0.56 4.37 9.96
CA ILE A 73 0.53 2.98 9.53
C ILE A 73 1.40 2.14 10.48
N LYS A 74 0.76 1.37 11.37
CA LYS A 74 1.46 0.46 12.30
C LYS A 74 1.91 -0.84 11.63
N GLU A 75 1.04 -1.44 10.81
CA GLU A 75 1.35 -2.68 10.10
C GLU A 75 0.81 -2.64 8.67
N ILE A 76 1.66 -3.01 7.72
CA ILE A 76 1.29 -3.26 6.33
C ILE A 76 1.90 -4.57 5.85
N LYS A 77 1.07 -5.48 5.32
CA LYS A 77 1.50 -6.84 4.98
C LYS A 77 0.83 -7.37 3.72
N ARG A 78 1.60 -8.10 2.91
CA ARG A 78 1.12 -8.84 1.73
C ARG A 78 0.64 -10.24 2.15
N VAL A 79 -0.64 -10.53 1.95
CA VAL A 79 -1.25 -11.82 2.28
C VAL A 79 -1.16 -12.83 1.13
N SER A 80 -1.47 -12.43 -0.10
CA SER A 80 -1.43 -13.30 -1.29
C SER A 80 -0.10 -13.13 -2.02
N LYS A 81 0.78 -14.13 -1.97
CA LYS A 81 2.15 -14.09 -2.52
C LYS A 81 2.26 -14.99 -3.76
N PRO A 82 3.24 -14.78 -4.66
CA PRO A 82 3.39 -15.61 -5.86
C PRO A 82 3.47 -17.12 -5.58
N GLY A 83 4.17 -17.54 -4.52
CA GLY A 83 4.29 -18.96 -4.14
C GLY A 83 3.04 -19.56 -3.47
N LEU A 84 2.12 -18.74 -2.97
CA LEU A 84 0.84 -19.20 -2.44
C LEU A 84 -0.20 -18.09 -2.60
N ARG A 85 -1.05 -18.24 -3.61
CA ARG A 85 -2.16 -17.32 -3.86
C ARG A 85 -3.29 -17.63 -2.89
N ARG A 86 -3.67 -16.63 -2.10
CA ARG A 86 -4.86 -16.69 -1.24
C ARG A 86 -6.00 -15.92 -1.88
N TYR A 87 -7.13 -16.60 -2.03
CA TYR A 87 -8.41 -16.06 -2.48
C TYR A 87 -9.44 -16.30 -1.38
N VAL A 88 -10.33 -15.34 -1.15
CA VAL A 88 -11.29 -15.37 -0.05
C VAL A 88 -12.62 -14.86 -0.57
N GLY A 89 -13.72 -15.55 -0.26
CA GLY A 89 -15.08 -15.10 -0.56
C GLY A 89 -15.53 -14.00 0.40
N TYR A 90 -16.57 -13.25 0.05
CA TYR A 90 -17.02 -12.12 0.87
C TYR A 90 -17.44 -12.54 2.30
N ARG A 91 -18.00 -13.75 2.45
CA ARG A 91 -18.48 -14.29 3.74
C ARG A 91 -17.34 -14.64 4.68
N ASP A 92 -16.21 -15.05 4.11
CA ASP A 92 -15.06 -15.56 4.85
C ASP A 92 -14.00 -14.48 5.07
N LEU A 93 -14.30 -13.22 4.73
CA LEU A 93 -13.37 -12.12 4.90
C LEU A 93 -13.24 -11.79 6.40
N PRO A 94 -12.09 -12.05 7.04
CA PRO A 94 -11.93 -11.77 8.45
C PRO A 94 -11.92 -10.27 8.69
N ARG A 95 -12.49 -9.83 9.83
CA ARG A 95 -12.35 -8.44 10.27
C ARG A 95 -10.91 -8.19 10.73
N ARG A 96 -10.26 -7.14 10.24
CA ARG A 96 -8.92 -6.74 10.69
C ARG A 96 -9.02 -5.84 11.91
N PHE A 97 -8.23 -6.11 12.96
CA PHE A 97 -8.13 -5.28 14.17
C PHE A 97 -9.50 -4.83 14.72
N HIS A 98 -10.46 -5.75 14.82
CA HIS A 98 -11.83 -5.45 15.29
C HIS A 98 -12.53 -4.29 14.55
N GLY A 99 -12.20 -4.05 13.27
CA GLY A 99 -12.79 -3.00 12.44
C GLY A 99 -11.91 -1.75 12.27
N MET A 100 -10.76 -1.67 12.94
CA MET A 100 -9.83 -0.53 12.84
C MET A 100 -8.82 -0.64 11.70
N GLY A 101 -8.82 -1.76 10.96
CA GLY A 101 -7.93 -1.97 9.82
C GLY A 101 -8.69 -2.32 8.54
N ILE A 102 -8.10 -1.99 7.40
CA ILE A 102 -8.68 -2.27 6.09
C ILE A 102 -8.08 -3.53 5.45
N HIS A 103 -8.87 -4.26 4.66
CA HIS A 103 -8.31 -5.19 3.67
C HIS A 103 -8.25 -4.48 2.31
N ILE A 104 -7.31 -4.87 1.45
CA ILE A 104 -7.25 -4.37 0.07
C ILE A 104 -7.38 -5.60 -0.82
N LEU A 105 -8.48 -5.69 -1.55
CA LEU A 105 -8.86 -6.85 -2.33
C LEU A 105 -8.87 -6.50 -3.83
N SER A 106 -8.29 -7.40 -4.61
CA SER A 106 -8.41 -7.33 -6.07
C SER A 106 -9.64 -8.11 -6.50
N THR A 107 -10.60 -7.44 -7.11
CA THR A 107 -11.82 -8.04 -7.65
C THR A 107 -11.96 -7.75 -9.15
N PRO A 108 -12.85 -8.44 -9.89
CA PRO A 108 -13.10 -8.13 -11.30
C PRO A 108 -13.57 -6.68 -11.54
N LYS A 109 -14.22 -6.06 -10.55
CA LYS A 109 -14.66 -4.66 -10.60
C LYS A 109 -13.53 -3.66 -10.24
N GLY A 110 -12.34 -4.14 -9.89
CA GLY A 110 -11.19 -3.35 -9.51
C GLY A 110 -10.68 -3.62 -8.10
N ILE A 111 -9.85 -2.71 -7.59
CA ILE A 111 -9.34 -2.77 -6.21
C ILE A 111 -10.36 -2.13 -5.27
N ILE A 112 -10.83 -2.92 -4.32
CA ILE A 112 -11.81 -2.51 -3.30
C ILE A 112 -11.21 -2.69 -1.90
N THR A 113 -11.86 -2.06 -0.93
CA THR A 113 -11.56 -2.13 0.51
C THR A 113 -12.62 -2.93 1.23
#